data_AF-A0A5K0Z4F1-F1
#
_entry.id   AF-A0A5K0Z4F1-F1
#
_cell.length_a   1.000
_cell.length_b   1.000
_cell.length_c   1.000
_cell.angle_alpha   90.00
_cell.angle_beta   90.00
_cell.angle_gamma   90.00
#
_symmetry.space_group_name_H-M   'P 1'
#
loop_
_entity.id
_entity.type
_entity.pdbx_description
1 polymer ?
#
loop_
_entity_poly.entity_id
_entity_poly.type
_entity_poly.pdbx_seq_one_letter_code
_entity_poly.pdbx_strand_id
1 'polypeptide(L)'
;MCDKLVDALRSRRKDQLVLNTVSTGELPILSQEENEKISDELDCRVSSVLQSTGYCYDGALWTDAMNKDTDTRKPHVAIVTTASLPWMTGTAINPLFRAAYLAKSAQQNVTLLVPWLCKSDQQLVYPDNLTFNSPIEQEAYIRKWLEARIGFKADFQISFYPGK
;
A
#
# COMPACT_ATOMS: atom_id res chain seq x y z
N MET A 1 3.02 16.35 11.97
CA MET A 1 4.46 16.19 11.65
C MET A 1 4.67 16.08 10.13
N CYS A 2 3.83 15.31 9.43
CA CYS A 2 3.65 15.38 7.97
C CYS A 2 3.59 16.82 7.42
N ASP A 3 2.71 17.65 7.99
CA ASP A 3 2.49 19.01 7.47
C ASP A 3 3.75 19.88 7.54
N LYS A 4 4.54 19.74 8.61
CA LYS A 4 5.81 20.45 8.78
C LYS A 4 6.85 20.06 7.72
N LEU A 5 6.90 18.79 7.32
CA LEU A 5 7.81 18.31 6.27
C LEU A 5 7.37 18.79 4.89
N VAL A 6 6.07 18.72 4.62
CA VAL A 6 5.47 19.23 3.39
C VAL A 6 5.68 20.74 3.26
N ASP A 7 5.49 21.48 4.35
CA ASP A 7 5.72 22.91 4.41
C ASP A 7 7.21 23.24 4.24
N ALA A 8 8.12 22.44 4.80
CA ALA A 8 9.57 22.61 4.61
C ALA A 8 10.02 22.34 3.17
N LEU A 9 9.48 21.33 2.50
CA LEU A 9 9.77 21.06 1.08
C LEU A 9 9.22 22.19 0.19
N ARG A 10 8.03 22.71 0.51
CA ARG A 10 7.43 23.85 -0.20
C ARG A 10 8.14 25.17 0.09
N SER A 11 8.70 25.35 1.30
CA SER A 11 9.44 26.56 1.66
C SER A 11 10.83 26.58 1.01
N ARG A 12 11.53 25.44 0.92
CA ARG A 12 12.81 25.35 0.18
C ARG A 12 12.70 25.84 -1.26
N ARG A 13 11.60 25.51 -1.94
CA ARG A 13 11.30 26.03 -3.28
C ARG A 13 11.14 27.56 -3.29
N LYS A 14 10.45 28.13 -2.28
CA LYS A 14 10.31 29.59 -2.17
C LYS A 14 11.66 30.26 -1.94
N ASP A 15 12.50 29.69 -1.10
CA ASP A 15 13.82 30.24 -0.79
C ASP A 15 14.78 30.17 -2.01
N GLN A 16 14.75 29.08 -2.80
CA GLN A 16 15.50 28.98 -4.06
C GLN A 16 15.03 29.98 -5.12
N LEU A 17 13.71 30.16 -5.27
CA LEU A 17 13.16 31.18 -6.18
C LEU A 17 13.59 32.60 -5.77
N VAL A 18 13.66 32.88 -4.46
CA VAL A 18 14.11 34.18 -3.93
C VAL A 18 15.60 34.41 -4.20
N LEU A 19 16.44 33.39 -4.00
CA LEU A 19 17.88 33.46 -4.32
C LEU A 19 18.13 33.73 -5.81
N ASN A 20 17.35 33.11 -6.70
CA ASN A 20 17.49 33.29 -8.15
C ASN A 20 17.02 34.67 -8.65
N THR A 21 16.13 35.36 -7.91
CA THR A 21 15.74 36.74 -8.26
C THR A 21 16.79 37.81 -7.90
N VAL A 22 17.78 37.49 -7.06
CA VAL A 22 18.77 38.47 -6.57
C VAL A 22 20.09 38.43 -7.37
N SER A 23 20.37 37.37 -8.13
CA SER A 23 21.60 37.25 -8.91
C SER A 23 21.40 37.69 -10.36
N THR A 24 21.58 38.99 -10.64
CA THR A 24 21.76 39.51 -12.01
C THR A 24 23.22 39.94 -12.16
N GLY A 25 24.04 39.09 -12.78
CA GLY A 25 25.47 39.34 -13.02
C GLY A 25 26.20 38.18 -13.72
N GLU A 26 26.06 38.12 -15.04
CA GLU A 26 26.92 37.55 -16.11
C GLU A 26 27.67 36.17 -15.96
N LEU A 27 27.14 35.17 -16.70
CA LEU A 27 27.74 34.08 -17.53
C LEU A 27 28.56 32.92 -16.90
N PRO A 28 28.58 31.70 -17.50
CA PRO A 28 27.59 30.96 -18.30
C PRO A 28 27.20 29.64 -17.58
N ILE A 29 26.02 29.59 -16.95
CA ILE A 29 25.59 28.49 -16.07
C ILE A 29 24.43 27.73 -16.73
N LEU A 30 24.73 26.93 -17.76
CA LEU A 30 23.69 26.13 -18.45
C LEU A 30 23.39 24.78 -17.79
N SER A 31 24.09 24.40 -16.71
CA SER A 31 23.95 23.07 -16.07
C SER A 31 23.45 23.09 -14.62
N GLN A 32 23.46 24.24 -13.96
CA GLN A 32 23.06 24.35 -12.55
C GLN A 32 21.57 24.67 -12.42
N GLU A 33 21.05 25.55 -13.27
CA GLU A 33 19.62 25.89 -13.32
C GLU A 33 18.74 24.68 -13.68
N GLU A 34 19.21 23.81 -14.57
CA GLU A 34 18.48 22.59 -14.95
C GLU A 34 18.44 21.57 -13.80
N ASN A 35 19.55 21.41 -13.07
CA ASN A 35 19.62 20.50 -11.92
C ASN A 35 18.79 21.00 -10.73
N GLU A 36 18.78 22.32 -10.47
CA GLU A 36 17.95 22.94 -9.44
C GLU A 36 16.46 22.78 -9.78
N LYS A 37 16.08 23.02 -11.05
CA LYS A 37 14.71 22.81 -11.52
C LYS A 37 14.24 21.36 -11.40
N ILE A 38 15.12 20.38 -11.66
CA ILE A 38 14.84 18.95 -11.47
C ILE A 38 14.64 18.63 -9.98
N SER A 39 15.49 19.18 -9.10
CA SER A 39 15.37 19.01 -7.65
C SER A 39 14.05 19.58 -7.11
N ASP A 40 13.67 20.76 -7.58
CA ASP A 40 12.41 21.42 -7.22
C ASP A 40 11.17 20.63 -7.67
N GLU A 41 11.22 20.05 -8.88
CA GLU A 41 10.13 19.21 -9.39
C GLU A 41 9.99 17.94 -8.54
N LEU A 42 11.11 17.31 -8.18
CA LEU A 42 11.14 16.12 -7.32
C LEU A 42 10.54 16.43 -5.94
N ASP A 43 10.94 17.52 -5.29
CA ASP A 43 10.41 17.93 -3.99
C ASP A 43 8.91 18.23 -4.03
N CYS A 44 8.42 18.82 -5.13
CA CYS A 44 6.99 19.03 -5.36
C CYS A 44 6.23 17.70 -5.50
N ARG A 45 6.80 16.73 -6.21
CA ARG A 45 6.18 15.41 -6.38
C ARG A 45 6.15 14.66 -5.06
N VAL A 46 7.24 14.68 -4.29
CA VAL A 46 7.31 14.04 -2.97
C VAL A 46 6.29 14.67 -2.03
N SER A 47 6.22 16.00 -1.95
CA SER A 47 5.25 16.68 -1.07
C SER A 47 3.79 16.39 -1.46
N SER A 48 3.47 16.36 -2.76
CA SER A 48 2.14 15.99 -3.27
C SER A 48 1.75 14.55 -2.91
N VAL A 49 2.70 13.61 -3.03
CA VAL A 49 2.49 12.22 -2.65
C VAL A 49 2.27 12.08 -1.14
N LEU A 50 3.08 12.74 -0.31
CA LEU A 50 2.92 12.73 1.14
C LEU A 50 1.54 13.26 1.57
N GLN A 51 1.06 14.34 0.95
CA GLN A 51 -0.26 14.91 1.22
C GLN A 51 -1.40 13.99 0.81
N SER A 52 -1.33 13.39 -0.38
CA SER A 52 -2.41 12.55 -0.91
C SER A 52 -2.50 11.18 -0.24
N THR A 53 -1.37 10.63 0.21
CA THR A 53 -1.31 9.31 0.86
C THR A 53 -1.50 9.36 2.37
N GLY A 54 -1.38 10.55 2.99
CA GLY A 54 -1.40 10.70 4.44
C GLY A 54 -0.18 10.06 5.14
N TYR A 55 0.88 9.75 4.38
CA TYR A 55 2.07 9.09 4.89
C TYR A 55 2.91 10.06 5.73
N CYS A 56 3.11 9.75 7.02
CA CYS A 56 4.01 10.51 7.88
C CYS A 56 5.37 9.84 7.98
N TYR A 57 6.35 10.50 7.38
CA TYR A 57 7.76 10.19 7.59
C TYR A 57 8.17 10.61 9.00
N ASP A 58 8.60 9.64 9.80
CA ASP A 58 8.96 9.82 11.22
C ASP A 58 10.47 10.02 11.43
N GLY A 59 11.23 10.33 10.39
CA GLY A 59 12.66 10.66 10.50
C GLY A 59 13.60 9.48 10.81
N ALA A 60 13.09 8.27 11.06
CA ALA A 60 13.91 7.12 11.41
C ALA A 60 14.51 6.43 10.17
N LEU A 61 15.79 6.69 9.93
CA LEU A 61 16.64 5.85 9.08
C LEU A 61 16.77 4.48 9.74
N TRP A 62 16.02 3.49 9.23
CA TRP A 62 16.15 2.05 9.47
C TRP A 62 16.77 1.67 10.82
N THR A 63 16.13 2.00 11.93
CA THR A 63 16.26 1.23 13.18
C THR A 63 15.24 1.74 14.17
N ASP A 64 14.56 0.76 14.73
CA ASP A 64 13.85 0.77 15.99
C ASP A 64 12.42 1.33 16.07
N ALA A 65 11.65 0.55 16.82
CA ALA A 65 10.22 0.61 16.99
C ALA A 65 9.81 1.67 18.01
N MET A 66 8.50 1.82 18.15
CA MET A 66 7.87 2.23 19.41
C MET A 66 8.02 3.72 19.77
N ASN A 67 7.04 4.52 19.34
CA ASN A 67 6.23 5.37 20.22
C ASN A 67 5.40 6.31 19.36
N LYS A 68 4.16 5.93 19.09
CA LYS A 68 3.18 6.91 18.61
C LYS A 68 1.88 6.77 19.36
N ASP A 69 1.87 7.44 20.51
CA ASP A 69 0.67 7.76 21.25
C ASP A 69 0.05 9.02 20.60
N THR A 70 -0.71 8.78 19.53
CA THR A 70 -1.66 9.74 18.93
C THR A 70 -2.85 8.93 18.42
N ASP A 71 -3.94 8.92 19.18
CA ASP A 71 -5.25 8.30 18.87
C ASP A 71 -5.16 6.97 18.08
N THR A 72 -5.02 5.87 18.83
CA THR A 72 -4.56 4.52 18.46
C THR A 72 -5.47 3.75 17.48
N ARG A 73 -5.79 4.30 16.31
CA ARG A 73 -6.44 3.54 15.23
C ARG A 73 -5.38 2.99 14.30
N LYS A 74 -5.18 1.66 14.34
CA LYS A 74 -4.39 0.96 13.33
C LYS A 74 -4.95 1.31 11.94
N PRO A 75 -4.13 1.80 11.00
CA PRO A 75 -4.63 2.09 9.65
C PRO A 75 -5.20 0.81 9.04
N HIS A 76 -6.30 0.96 8.30
CA HIS A 76 -6.99 -0.18 7.69
C HIS A 76 -6.60 -0.30 6.22
N VAL A 77 -6.11 -1.47 5.83
CA VAL A 77 -5.72 -1.80 4.46
C VAL A 77 -6.72 -2.78 3.89
N ALA A 78 -7.42 -2.38 2.83
CA ALA A 78 -8.27 -3.26 2.04
C ALA A 78 -7.50 -3.70 0.79
N ILE A 79 -7.30 -5.01 0.63
CA ILE A 79 -6.71 -5.61 -0.56
C ILE A 79 -7.83 -6.27 -1.34
N VAL A 80 -8.06 -5.80 -2.56
CA VAL A 80 -9.10 -6.37 -3.44
C VAL A 80 -8.42 -7.24 -4.48
N THR A 81 -8.84 -8.50 -4.60
CA THR A 81 -8.44 -9.35 -5.72
C THR A 81 -9.58 -9.44 -6.73
N THR A 82 -9.24 -9.49 -8.02
CA THR A 82 -10.18 -9.72 -9.12
C THR A 82 -10.31 -11.18 -9.50
N ALA A 83 -9.46 -12.06 -8.95
CA ALA A 83 -9.50 -13.50 -9.19
C ALA A 83 -9.94 -14.22 -7.92
N SER A 84 -10.88 -15.15 -8.06
CA SER A 84 -11.45 -15.87 -6.91
C SER A 84 -10.51 -16.98 -6.45
N LEU A 85 -10.26 -17.07 -5.15
CA LEU A 85 -9.61 -18.24 -4.57
C LEU A 85 -10.62 -19.41 -4.56
N PRO A 86 -10.22 -20.67 -4.75
CA PRO A 86 -8.86 -21.15 -4.89
C PRO A 86 -8.48 -21.38 -6.36
N TRP A 87 -8.85 -20.49 -7.28
CA TRP A 87 -8.20 -20.45 -8.59
C TRP A 87 -6.76 -19.95 -8.37
N MET A 88 -5.85 -20.87 -7.99
CA MET A 88 -4.50 -20.65 -7.43
C MET A 88 -3.50 -20.02 -8.42
N THR A 89 -3.90 -18.95 -9.09
CA THR A 89 -3.11 -18.16 -10.02
C THR A 89 -2.44 -17.01 -9.28
N GLY A 90 -1.36 -16.48 -9.87
CA GLY A 90 -0.62 -15.33 -9.32
C GLY A 90 -1.53 -14.16 -8.94
N THR A 91 -2.60 -13.91 -9.70
CA THR A 91 -3.54 -12.82 -9.45
C THR A 91 -4.41 -13.05 -8.21
N ALA A 92 -4.76 -14.28 -7.87
CA ALA A 92 -5.51 -14.60 -6.65
C ALA A 92 -4.58 -14.78 -5.43
N ILE A 93 -3.46 -15.49 -5.60
CA ILE A 93 -2.57 -15.87 -4.49
C ILE A 93 -1.68 -14.71 -4.02
N ASN A 94 -1.26 -13.80 -4.90
CA ASN A 94 -0.40 -12.69 -4.49
C ASN A 94 -1.10 -11.74 -3.50
N PRO A 95 -2.36 -11.31 -3.75
CA PRO A 95 -3.14 -10.58 -2.76
C PRO A 95 -3.30 -11.32 -1.42
N LEU A 96 -3.51 -12.64 -1.45
CA LEU A 96 -3.64 -13.46 -0.25
C LEU A 96 -2.36 -13.44 0.59
N PHE A 97 -1.20 -13.67 -0.04
CA PHE A 97 0.08 -13.60 0.68
C PHE A 97 0.38 -12.18 1.16
N ARG A 98 0.13 -11.15 0.35
CA ARG A 98 0.28 -9.75 0.80
C ARG A 98 -0.57 -9.47 2.04
N ALA A 99 -1.82 -9.90 2.06
CA ALA A 99 -2.69 -9.74 3.23
C ALA A 99 -2.11 -10.44 4.46
N ALA A 100 -1.69 -11.69 4.31
CA ALA A 100 -1.14 -12.50 5.40
C ALA A 100 0.14 -11.90 6.00
N TYR A 101 1.06 -11.44 5.16
CA TYR A 101 2.33 -10.86 5.61
C TYR A 101 2.18 -9.43 6.14
N LEU A 102 1.24 -8.63 5.62
CA LEU A 102 0.91 -7.33 6.22
C LEU A 102 0.33 -7.52 7.62
N ALA A 103 -0.59 -8.47 7.77
CA ALA A 103 -1.22 -8.79 9.04
C ALA A 103 -0.23 -9.31 10.10
N LYS A 104 0.83 -10.02 9.68
CA LYS A 104 1.88 -10.51 10.58
C LYS A 104 2.56 -9.40 11.39
N SER A 105 2.68 -8.20 10.83
CA SER A 105 3.30 -7.06 11.54
C SER A 105 2.43 -6.49 12.66
N ALA A 106 1.12 -6.81 12.67
CA ALA A 106 0.09 -6.27 13.56
C ALA A 106 -0.01 -4.72 13.60
N GLN A 107 0.63 -4.01 12.65
CA GLN A 107 0.64 -2.55 12.57
C GLN A 107 -0.63 -1.99 11.91
N GLN A 108 -1.28 -2.78 11.05
CA GLN A 108 -2.47 -2.41 10.30
C GLN A 108 -3.57 -3.46 10.45
N ASN A 109 -4.83 -3.02 10.36
CA ASN A 109 -5.95 -3.94 10.20
C ASN A 109 -6.05 -4.28 8.71
N VAL A 110 -6.08 -5.56 8.35
CA VAL A 110 -6.05 -5.99 6.96
C VAL A 110 -7.34 -6.73 6.62
N THR A 111 -7.97 -6.34 5.52
CA THR A 111 -9.12 -7.04 4.94
C THR A 111 -8.80 -7.43 3.50
N LEU A 112 -8.95 -8.72 3.17
CA LEU A 112 -8.87 -9.25 1.82
C LEU A 112 -10.29 -9.38 1.25
N LEU A 113 -10.59 -8.66 0.17
CA LEU A 113 -11.83 -8.78 -0.58
C LEU A 113 -11.65 -9.78 -1.73
N VAL A 114 -12.45 -10.84 -1.71
CA VAL A 114 -12.43 -11.94 -2.68
C VAL A 114 -13.76 -11.98 -3.44
N PRO A 115 -13.78 -12.19 -4.77
CA PRO A 115 -15.03 -12.35 -5.50
C PRO A 115 -15.69 -13.69 -5.12
N TRP A 116 -16.96 -13.63 -4.75
CA TRP A 116 -17.84 -14.78 -4.61
C TRP A 116 -18.43 -15.14 -5.97
N LEU A 117 -18.11 -16.32 -6.48
CA LEU A 117 -18.57 -16.80 -7.78
C LEU A 117 -19.83 -17.66 -7.63
N CYS A 118 -20.68 -17.66 -8.67
CA CYS A 118 -21.81 -18.57 -8.71
C CYS A 118 -21.35 -20.02 -8.99
N LYS A 119 -22.18 -21.02 -8.68
CA LYS A 119 -21.75 -22.44 -8.75
C LYS A 119 -21.21 -22.86 -10.12
N SER A 120 -21.79 -22.38 -11.22
CA SER A 120 -21.30 -22.70 -12.56
C SER A 120 -19.91 -22.16 -12.81
N ASP A 121 -19.62 -20.93 -12.37
CA ASP A 121 -18.31 -20.32 -12.54
C ASP A 121 -17.28 -20.94 -11.60
N GLN A 122 -17.68 -21.33 -10.38
CA GLN A 122 -16.82 -22.12 -9.49
C GLN A 122 -16.37 -23.44 -10.15
N GLN A 123 -17.29 -24.18 -10.77
CA GLN A 123 -16.98 -25.44 -11.47
C GLN A 123 -16.04 -25.23 -12.66
N LEU A 124 -16.12 -24.08 -13.31
CA LEU A 124 -15.28 -23.76 -14.46
C LEU A 124 -13.84 -23.44 -14.06
N VAL A 125 -13.64 -22.79 -12.90
CA VAL A 125 -12.36 -22.14 -12.58
C VAL A 125 -11.64 -22.71 -11.37
N TYR A 126 -12.35 -23.40 -10.47
CA TYR A 126 -11.74 -24.05 -9.32
C TYR A 126 -11.19 -25.42 -9.71
N PRO A 127 -10.05 -25.83 -9.15
CA PRO A 127 -9.47 -27.14 -9.44
C PRO A 127 -10.34 -28.28 -8.91
N ASP A 128 -10.18 -29.47 -9.49
CA ASP A 128 -10.67 -30.75 -8.95
C ASP A 128 -12.19 -30.81 -8.65
N ASN A 129 -13.02 -30.08 -9.41
CA ASN A 129 -14.47 -29.93 -9.19
C ASN A 129 -14.84 -29.38 -7.80
N LEU A 130 -13.90 -28.69 -7.15
CA LEU A 130 -14.14 -28.06 -5.87
C LEU A 130 -15.20 -26.96 -6.02
N THR A 131 -16.21 -26.99 -5.16
CA THR A 131 -17.26 -25.96 -5.11
C THR A 131 -17.62 -25.69 -3.67
N PHE A 132 -18.14 -24.51 -3.41
CA PHE A 132 -18.56 -24.05 -2.09
C PHE A 132 -20.02 -23.62 -2.13
N ASN A 133 -20.76 -23.99 -1.10
CA ASN A 133 -22.15 -23.57 -0.96
C ASN A 133 -22.28 -22.25 -0.20
N SER A 134 -21.24 -21.85 0.53
CA SER A 134 -21.22 -20.60 1.30
C SER A 134 -19.84 -19.94 1.33
N PRO A 135 -19.79 -18.60 1.48
CA PRO A 135 -18.52 -17.87 1.64
C PRO A 135 -17.69 -18.33 2.85
N ILE A 136 -18.37 -18.75 3.93
CA ILE A 136 -17.72 -19.24 5.16
C ILE A 136 -16.94 -20.53 4.89
N GLU A 137 -17.52 -21.44 4.11
CA GLU A 137 -16.86 -22.69 3.69
C GLU A 137 -15.60 -22.41 2.85
N GLN A 138 -15.72 -21.48 1.90
CA GLN A 138 -14.60 -21.04 1.06
C GLN A 138 -13.51 -20.35 1.89
N GLU A 139 -13.87 -19.50 2.86
CA GLU A 139 -12.93 -18.87 3.78
C GLU A 139 -12.14 -19.91 4.58
N ALA A 140 -12.83 -20.90 5.16
CA ALA A 140 -12.18 -21.97 5.93
C ALA A 140 -11.17 -22.75 5.07
N TYR A 141 -11.53 -23.03 3.81
CA TYR A 141 -10.62 -23.64 2.85
C TYR A 141 -9.38 -22.76 2.59
N ILE A 142 -9.58 -21.48 2.31
CA ILE A 142 -8.50 -20.52 2.04
C ILE A 142 -7.55 -20.43 3.24
N ARG A 143 -8.07 -20.32 4.46
CA ARG A 143 -7.26 -20.24 5.69
C ARG A 143 -6.43 -21.50 5.89
N LYS A 144 -7.05 -22.68 5.76
CA LYS A 144 -6.34 -23.97 5.88
C LYS A 144 -5.23 -24.08 4.85
N TRP A 145 -5.50 -23.72 3.60
CA TRP A 145 -4.51 -23.76 2.53
C TRP A 145 -3.35 -22.78 2.78
N LEU A 146 -3.67 -21.58 3.27
CA LEU A 146 -2.69 -20.54 3.56
C LEU A 146 -1.77 -20.95 4.71
N GLU A 147 -2.32 -21.42 5.83
CA GLU A 147 -1.57 -21.85 7.01
C GLU A 147 -0.57 -22.96 6.67
N ALA A 148 -0.99 -23.92 5.83
CA ALA A 148 -0.13 -25.00 5.35
C ALA A 148 1.08 -24.51 4.53
N ARG A 149 1.05 -23.27 4.00
CA ARG A 149 2.13 -22.71 3.16
C ARG A 149 3.04 -21.73 3.87
N ILE A 150 2.50 -20.89 4.76
CA ILE A 150 3.26 -19.81 5.39
C ILE A 150 3.86 -20.21 6.74
N GLY A 151 3.39 -21.31 7.36
CA GLY A 151 3.93 -21.81 8.63
C GLY A 151 3.61 -20.93 9.84
N PHE A 152 2.69 -19.98 9.72
CA PHE A 152 2.16 -19.17 10.83
C PHE A 152 0.67 -18.91 10.65
N LYS A 153 -0.02 -18.61 11.74
CA LYS A 153 -1.43 -18.20 11.71
C LYS A 153 -1.53 -16.73 11.31
N ALA A 154 -2.17 -16.47 10.17
CA ALA A 154 -2.38 -15.10 9.68
C ALA A 154 -3.71 -14.54 10.19
N ASP A 155 -3.65 -13.39 10.85
CA ASP A 155 -4.81 -12.73 11.48
C ASP A 155 -5.29 -11.53 10.65
N PHE A 156 -6.08 -11.81 9.62
CA PHE A 156 -6.72 -10.80 8.77
C PHE A 156 -8.16 -11.22 8.43
N GLN A 157 -8.99 -10.23 8.07
CA GLN A 157 -10.36 -10.46 7.67
C GLN A 157 -10.44 -10.87 6.20
N ILE A 158 -11.28 -11.85 5.87
CA ILE A 158 -11.64 -12.19 4.49
C ILE A 158 -13.10 -11.81 4.32
N SER A 159 -13.38 -11.01 3.31
CA SER A 159 -14.73 -10.56 2.96
C SER A 159 -15.00 -10.88 1.51
N PHE A 160 -16.26 -11.19 1.19
CA PHE A 160 -16.66 -11.57 -0.14
C PHE A 160 -17.51 -10.49 -0.78
N TYR A 161 -17.17 -10.12 -2.02
CA TYR A 161 -18.01 -9.25 -2.83
C TYR A 161 -18.63 -10.05 -3.99
N PRO A 162 -19.78 -9.63 -4.54
CA PRO A 162 -20.38 -10.33 -5.67
C PRO A 162 -19.44 -10.38 -6.88
N GLY A 163 -18.93 -11.56 -7.20
CA GLY A 163 -18.26 -11.85 -8.46
C GLY A 163 -19.26 -12.31 -9.52
N LYS A 164 -18.91 -12.15 -10.79
CA LYS A 164 -19.61 -12.82 -11.89
C LYS A 164 -18.95 -14.17 -12.06
#